data_AF-A0A2W2HYU6-F1
#
_entry.id   AF-A0A2W2HYU6-F1
#
_cell.length_a   1.000
_cell.length_b   1.000
_cell.length_c   1.000
_cell.angle_alpha   90.00
_cell.angle_beta   90.00
_cell.angle_gamma   90.00
#
_symmetry.space_group_name_H-M   'P 1'
#
loop_
_entity.id
_entity.type
_entity.pdbx_description
1 polymer ?
#
loop_
_entity_poly.entity_id
_entity_poly.type
_entity_poly.pdbx_seq_one_letter_code
_entity_poly.pdbx_strand_id
1 'polypeptide(L)'
;MSDAPRAVLDGPDINRALTRIAHEIIERTKGAEGVVLLGIPTRGATLARRLGDRIAQFEGLKVPVGYLDITMYRDDLRLRPARPLGRTELPPDGIDDKTVVLVDDVLFSGRTVRAALDALGDVGRPRAVQLATLVDRGHRELPIRADYVGKNLPTAKSEQVKVHLTEIDGRDAVLLFKPGPKQRPGAAEGSEG
;
A
#
# COMPACT_ATOMS: atom_id res chain seq x y z
N MET A 1 14.77 11.83 -21.80
CA MET A 1 15.86 11.36 -20.91
C MET A 1 15.23 10.80 -19.65
N SER A 2 15.70 9.65 -19.19
CA SER A 2 15.33 9.08 -17.88
C SER A 2 16.17 9.75 -16.80
N ASP A 3 15.55 10.14 -15.69
CA ASP A 3 16.28 10.70 -14.56
C ASP A 3 16.75 9.57 -13.65
N ALA A 4 17.96 9.72 -13.10
CA ALA A 4 18.47 8.80 -12.08
C ALA A 4 17.52 8.80 -10.85
N PRO A 5 17.23 7.63 -10.25
CA PRO A 5 16.38 7.58 -9.08
C PRO A 5 16.94 8.37 -7.91
N ARG A 6 16.14 9.29 -7.39
CA ARG A 6 16.48 10.13 -6.23
C ARG A 6 15.80 9.59 -4.98
N ALA A 7 16.56 9.38 -3.92
CA ALA A 7 15.99 9.06 -2.62
C ALA A 7 15.22 10.26 -2.05
N VAL A 8 13.96 10.04 -1.66
CA VAL A 8 13.09 11.03 -1.02
C VAL A 8 12.78 10.71 0.43
N LEU A 9 12.98 9.44 0.82
CA LEU A 9 13.01 8.97 2.21
C LEU A 9 14.08 7.88 2.33
N ASP A 10 14.81 7.90 3.43
CA ASP A 10 15.69 6.82 3.86
C ASP A 10 15.05 5.95 4.96
N GLY A 11 15.79 4.97 5.48
CA GLY A 11 15.31 4.09 6.55
C GLY A 11 14.89 4.84 7.82
N PRO A 12 15.72 5.74 8.38
CA PRO A 12 15.33 6.59 9.50
C PRO A 12 14.05 7.40 9.26
N ASP A 13 13.89 7.98 8.06
CA ASP A 13 12.66 8.69 7.69
C ASP A 13 11.43 7.78 7.69
N ILE A 14 11.53 6.60 7.07
CA ILE A 14 10.44 5.62 7.03
C ILE A 14 10.07 5.18 8.45
N ASN A 15 11.07 4.93 9.30
CA ASN A 15 10.83 4.55 10.69
C ASN A 15 10.07 5.64 11.46
N ARG A 16 10.47 6.92 11.32
CA ARG A 16 9.74 8.05 11.93
C ARG A 16 8.30 8.15 11.40
N ALA A 17 8.12 7.99 10.09
CA ALA A 17 6.80 8.04 9.47
C ALA A 17 5.87 6.93 10.01
N LEU A 18 6.37 5.69 10.10
CA LEU A 18 5.59 4.57 10.63
C LEU A 18 5.28 4.70 12.12
N THR A 19 6.21 5.23 12.92
CA THR A 19 5.95 5.52 14.33
C THR A 19 4.84 6.56 14.48
N ARG A 20 4.87 7.64 13.68
CA ARG A 20 3.80 8.65 13.70
C ARG A 20 2.45 8.07 13.27
N ILE A 21 2.40 7.30 12.18
CA ILE A 21 1.17 6.64 11.72
C ILE A 21 0.60 5.72 12.82
N ALA A 22 1.45 4.96 13.51
CA ALA A 22 1.01 4.08 14.60
C ALA A 22 0.34 4.86 15.74
N HIS A 23 0.94 5.98 16.17
CA HIS A 23 0.31 6.86 17.17
C HIS A 23 -1.00 7.49 16.66
N GLU A 24 -1.04 7.97 15.43
CA GLU A 24 -2.25 8.54 14.84
C GLU A 24 -3.41 7.51 14.77
N ILE A 25 -3.10 6.25 14.43
CA ILE A 25 -4.09 5.16 14.47
C ILE A 25 -4.64 5.02 15.89
N ILE A 26 -3.76 4.82 16.88
CA ILE A 26 -4.14 4.63 18.30
C ILE A 26 -5.02 5.79 18.78
N GLU A 27 -4.61 7.03 18.54
CA GLU A 27 -5.36 8.22 18.98
C GLU A 27 -6.74 8.28 18.33
N ARG A 28 -6.81 8.05 17.02
CA ARG A 28 -8.06 8.18 16.25
C ARG A 28 -9.03 7.02 16.49
N THR A 29 -8.52 5.83 16.81
CA THR A 29 -9.35 4.67 17.17
C THR A 29 -9.63 4.58 18.68
N LYS A 30 -9.11 5.52 19.48
CA LYS A 30 -9.24 5.57 20.95
C LYS A 30 -8.67 4.32 21.64
N GLY A 31 -7.47 3.93 21.22
CA GLY A 31 -6.80 2.69 21.60
C GLY A 31 -6.75 1.69 20.44
N ALA A 32 -6.19 0.51 20.71
CA ALA A 32 -5.98 -0.53 19.69
C ALA A 32 -7.07 -1.62 19.66
N GLU A 33 -8.05 -1.56 20.56
CA GLU A 33 -9.09 -2.58 20.69
C GLU A 33 -10.07 -2.54 19.50
N GLY A 34 -10.36 -3.72 18.93
CA GLY A 34 -11.25 -3.83 17.77
C GLY A 34 -10.69 -3.25 16.47
N VAL A 35 -9.39 -2.94 16.41
CA VAL A 35 -8.68 -2.54 15.19
C VAL A 35 -8.12 -3.78 14.48
N VAL A 36 -8.14 -3.79 13.15
CA VAL A 36 -7.44 -4.80 12.32
C VAL A 36 -6.66 -4.07 11.23
N LEU A 37 -5.40 -4.43 11.04
CA LEU A 37 -4.59 -3.93 9.92
C LEU A 37 -4.63 -4.93 8.77
N LEU A 38 -5.04 -4.50 7.59
CA LEU A 38 -4.98 -5.34 6.38
C LEU A 38 -4.08 -4.68 5.36
N GLY A 39 -2.94 -5.32 5.09
CA GLY A 39 -2.02 -4.80 4.08
C GLY A 39 -2.42 -5.21 2.66
N ILE A 40 -2.35 -4.25 1.74
CA ILE A 40 -2.60 -4.47 0.33
C ILE A 40 -1.27 -4.90 -0.35
N PRO A 41 -1.27 -5.94 -1.20
CA PRO A 41 -0.07 -6.43 -1.85
C PRO A 41 0.70 -5.41 -2.70
N THR A 42 2.03 -5.46 -2.71
CA THR A 42 2.91 -6.37 -1.94
C THR A 42 3.45 -5.72 -0.67
N ARG A 43 4.00 -4.50 -0.78
CA ARG A 43 4.68 -3.80 0.32
C ARG A 43 3.72 -3.30 1.41
N GLY A 44 2.46 -3.04 1.09
CA GLY A 44 1.45 -2.68 2.09
C GLY A 44 1.28 -3.77 3.17
N ALA A 45 1.43 -5.05 2.80
CA ALA A 45 1.47 -6.19 3.74
C ALA A 45 2.62 -6.09 4.76
N THR A 46 3.83 -5.79 4.27
CA THR A 46 5.01 -5.61 5.12
C THR A 46 4.85 -4.40 6.03
N LEU A 47 4.32 -3.29 5.51
CA LEU A 47 4.04 -2.09 6.30
C LEU A 47 2.97 -2.34 7.37
N ALA A 48 1.92 -3.10 7.07
CA ALA A 48 0.89 -3.46 8.05
C ALA A 48 1.49 -4.24 9.24
N ARG A 49 2.39 -5.19 8.98
CA ARG A 49 3.11 -5.92 10.04
C ARG A 49 3.96 -4.98 10.89
N ARG A 50 4.76 -4.12 10.25
CA ARG A 50 5.59 -3.13 10.94
C ARG A 50 4.79 -2.14 11.80
N LEU A 51 3.57 -1.79 11.36
CA LEU A 51 2.64 -0.96 12.13
C LEU A 51 2.05 -1.73 13.31
N GLY A 52 1.62 -2.98 13.10
CA GLY A 52 1.11 -3.84 14.17
C GLY A 52 2.13 -4.04 15.30
N ASP A 53 3.40 -4.28 14.95
CA ASP A 53 4.49 -4.42 15.92
C ASP A 53 4.70 -3.14 16.74
N ARG A 54 4.63 -1.97 16.09
CA ARG A 54 4.75 -0.66 16.77
C ARG A 54 3.59 -0.39 17.70
N ILE A 55 2.36 -0.62 17.25
CA ILE A 55 1.17 -0.43 18.08
C ILE A 55 1.25 -1.35 19.30
N ALA A 56 1.68 -2.61 19.12
CA ALA A 56 1.87 -3.54 20.22
C ALA A 56 2.94 -3.08 21.23
N GLN A 57 4.01 -2.43 20.77
CA GLN A 57 5.02 -1.84 21.65
C GLN A 57 4.48 -0.66 22.48
N PHE A 58 3.56 0.13 21.92
CA PHE A 58 3.04 1.33 22.59
C PHE A 58 1.87 1.03 23.53
N GLU A 59 0.94 0.17 23.11
CA GLU A 59 -0.30 -0.14 23.86
C GLU A 59 -0.21 -1.42 24.69
N GLY A 60 0.83 -2.25 24.47
CA GLY A 60 0.92 -3.59 25.07
C GLY A 60 -0.09 -4.59 24.49
N LEU A 61 -0.86 -4.21 23.47
CA LEU A 61 -1.90 -5.03 22.84
C LEU A 61 -1.53 -5.35 21.39
N LYS A 62 -1.59 -6.65 21.04
CA LYS A 62 -1.35 -7.09 19.67
C LYS A 62 -2.56 -6.81 18.78
N VAL A 63 -2.41 -5.88 17.84
CA VAL A 63 -3.40 -5.66 16.79
C VAL A 63 -3.33 -6.80 15.77
N PRO A 64 -4.46 -7.44 15.43
CA PRO A 64 -4.49 -8.42 14.36
C PRO A 64 -4.05 -7.81 13.02
N VAL A 65 -3.14 -8.51 12.33
CA VAL A 65 -2.65 -8.13 11.01
C VAL A 65 -2.99 -9.21 10.00
N GLY A 66 -3.50 -8.81 8.84
CA GLY A 66 -3.78 -9.68 7.72
C GLY A 66 -3.31 -9.10 6.39
N TYR A 67 -3.67 -9.79 5.33
CA TYR A 67 -3.33 -9.49 3.95
C TYR A 67 -4.58 -9.65 3.09
N LEU A 68 -4.86 -8.65 2.25
CA LEU A 68 -6.03 -8.65 1.37
C LEU A 68 -5.60 -8.76 -0.09
N ASP A 69 -5.80 -9.91 -0.72
CA ASP A 69 -5.55 -10.04 -2.15
C ASP A 69 -6.64 -9.32 -2.95
N ILE A 70 -6.22 -8.37 -3.78
CA ILE A 70 -7.11 -7.57 -4.61
C ILE A 70 -7.02 -7.93 -6.09
N THR A 71 -6.30 -9.01 -6.44
CA THR A 71 -5.88 -9.27 -7.82
C THR A 71 -7.10 -9.37 -8.75
N MET A 72 -8.16 -10.04 -8.33
CA MET A 72 -9.41 -10.22 -9.09
C MET A 72 -10.32 -8.99 -9.15
N TYR A 73 -10.07 -7.98 -8.32
CA TYR A 73 -10.94 -6.79 -8.19
C TYR A 73 -10.42 -5.58 -8.99
N ARG A 74 -9.23 -5.71 -9.58
CA ARG A 74 -8.61 -4.64 -10.36
C ARG A 74 -9.38 -4.40 -11.65
N ASP A 75 -9.63 -3.13 -11.96
CA ASP A 75 -10.32 -2.69 -13.17
C ASP A 75 -9.46 -2.76 -14.44
N ASP A 76 -8.15 -2.96 -14.28
CA ASP A 76 -7.16 -2.98 -15.35
C ASP A 76 -6.65 -4.38 -15.72
N LEU A 77 -7.36 -5.43 -15.30
CA LEU A 77 -6.98 -6.84 -15.55
C LEU A 77 -6.73 -7.17 -17.02
N ARG A 78 -7.46 -6.55 -17.95
CA ARG A 78 -7.28 -6.74 -19.41
C ARG A 78 -6.12 -5.93 -20.01
N LEU A 79 -5.62 -4.93 -19.29
CA LEU A 79 -4.65 -3.95 -19.79
C LEU A 79 -3.24 -4.19 -19.25
N ARG A 80 -3.09 -4.98 -18.19
CA ARG A 80 -1.81 -5.28 -17.56
C ARG A 80 -1.53 -6.79 -17.57
N PRO A 81 -0.24 -7.19 -17.51
CA PRO A 81 0.10 -8.60 -17.34
C PRO A 81 -0.60 -9.20 -16.13
N ALA A 82 -1.05 -10.45 -16.28
CA ALA A 82 -1.61 -11.21 -15.17
C ALA A 82 -0.62 -11.23 -14.01
N ARG A 83 -1.11 -10.92 -12.81
CA ARG A 83 -0.38 -11.18 -11.57
C ARG A 83 -0.82 -12.55 -11.04
N PRO A 84 0.10 -13.33 -10.45
CA PRO A 84 -0.31 -14.56 -9.76
C PRO A 84 -1.32 -14.20 -8.67
N LEU A 85 -2.36 -15.02 -8.53
CA LEU A 85 -3.34 -14.87 -7.47
C LEU A 85 -2.66 -15.05 -6.12
N GLY A 86 -2.77 -14.05 -5.25
CA GLY A 86 -2.46 -14.21 -3.84
C GLY A 86 -3.63 -14.85 -3.10
N ARG A 87 -3.39 -15.24 -1.85
CA ARG A 87 -4.45 -15.69 -0.94
C ARG A 87 -4.71 -14.60 0.08
N THR A 88 -5.96 -14.19 0.23
CA THR A 88 -6.37 -13.33 1.35
C THR A 88 -6.18 -14.07 2.67
N GLU A 89 -5.49 -13.43 3.62
CA GLU A 89 -5.22 -13.93 4.96
C GLU A 89 -5.87 -12.98 5.97
N LEU A 90 -6.89 -13.45 6.67
CA LEU A 90 -7.59 -12.67 7.68
C LEU A 90 -7.25 -13.19 9.07
N PRO A 91 -7.34 -12.34 10.11
CA PRO A 91 -7.37 -12.82 11.48
C PRO A 91 -8.45 -13.89 11.70
N PRO A 92 -8.25 -14.85 12.62
CA PRO A 92 -9.24 -15.90 12.90
C PRO A 92 -10.63 -15.35 13.24
N ASP A 93 -10.67 -14.23 13.97
CA ASP A 93 -11.89 -13.56 14.40
C ASP A 93 -12.53 -12.70 13.29
N GLY A 94 -12.03 -12.77 12.05
CA GLY A 94 -12.52 -11.98 10.92
C GLY A 94 -12.41 -10.46 11.12
N ILE A 95 -13.25 -9.74 10.36
CA ILE A 95 -13.29 -8.28 10.31
C ILE A 95 -14.65 -7.66 10.66
N ASP A 96 -15.66 -8.49 10.95
CA ASP A 96 -17.03 -8.04 11.20
C ASP A 96 -17.09 -7.15 12.44
N ASP A 97 -17.78 -6.01 12.32
CA ASP A 97 -17.91 -4.97 13.35
C ASP A 97 -16.57 -4.40 13.86
N LYS A 98 -15.46 -4.60 13.14
CA LYS A 98 -14.14 -4.05 13.49
C LYS A 98 -13.85 -2.75 12.75
N THR A 99 -12.89 -1.97 13.27
CA THR A 99 -12.27 -0.89 12.50
C THR A 99 -11.12 -1.48 11.68
N VAL A 100 -11.29 -1.56 10.37
CA VAL A 100 -10.23 -2.05 9.46
C VAL A 100 -9.41 -0.86 8.97
N VAL A 101 -8.09 -0.92 9.16
CA VAL A 101 -7.14 0.00 8.54
C VAL A 101 -6.47 -0.72 7.38
N LEU A 102 -6.84 -0.35 6.16
CA LEU A 102 -6.12 -0.77 4.95
C LEU A 102 -4.75 -0.09 4.93
N VAL A 103 -3.70 -0.84 4.58
CA VAL A 103 -2.33 -0.32 4.52
C VAL A 103 -1.76 -0.50 3.11
N ASP A 104 -1.38 0.61 2.50
CA ASP A 104 -0.73 0.66 1.17
C ASP A 104 0.65 1.32 1.27
N ASP A 105 1.52 1.10 0.28
CA ASP A 105 2.83 1.74 0.24
C ASP A 105 2.78 3.13 -0.41
N VAL A 106 2.02 3.26 -1.51
CA VAL A 106 1.88 4.52 -2.26
C VAL A 106 0.44 4.74 -2.72
N LEU A 107 -0.20 5.77 -2.18
CA LEU A 107 -1.48 6.23 -2.65
C LEU A 107 -1.32 7.17 -3.87
N PHE A 108 -1.84 6.71 -5.02
CA PHE A 108 -1.80 7.43 -6.31
C PHE A 108 -3.21 7.75 -6.83
N SER A 109 -3.72 7.03 -7.83
CA SER A 109 -5.04 7.30 -8.43
C SER A 109 -6.22 6.92 -7.52
N GLY A 110 -5.99 6.01 -6.55
CA GLY A 110 -7.00 5.44 -5.66
C GLY A 110 -7.59 4.11 -6.13
N ARG A 111 -7.28 3.63 -7.35
CA ARG A 111 -7.87 2.40 -7.91
C ARG A 111 -7.52 1.14 -7.13
N THR A 112 -6.29 1.03 -6.63
CA THR A 112 -5.85 -0.05 -5.74
C THR A 112 -6.73 -0.13 -4.49
N VAL A 113 -6.97 1.01 -3.83
CA VAL A 113 -7.79 1.08 -2.63
C VAL A 113 -9.26 0.79 -2.95
N ARG A 114 -9.79 1.27 -4.09
CA ARG A 114 -11.14 0.91 -4.53
C ARG A 114 -11.30 -0.61 -4.69
N ALA A 115 -10.33 -1.27 -5.33
CA ALA A 115 -10.33 -2.72 -5.46
C ALA A 115 -10.24 -3.42 -4.10
N ALA A 116 -9.48 -2.85 -3.15
CA ALA A 116 -9.44 -3.36 -1.77
C ALA A 116 -10.78 -3.20 -1.05
N LEU A 117 -11.49 -2.10 -1.24
CA LEU A 117 -12.83 -1.90 -0.66
C LEU A 117 -13.84 -2.92 -1.22
N ASP A 118 -13.78 -3.22 -2.52
CA ASP A 118 -14.62 -4.26 -3.12
C ASP A 118 -14.28 -5.64 -2.54
N ALA A 119 -12.99 -5.99 -2.48
CA ALA A 119 -12.52 -7.27 -1.92
C ALA A 119 -12.90 -7.44 -0.44
N LEU A 120 -12.88 -6.35 0.33
CA LEU A 120 -13.28 -6.34 1.73
C LEU A 120 -14.77 -6.72 1.88
N GLY A 121 -15.61 -6.28 0.94
CA GLY A 121 -17.04 -6.59 0.90
C GLY A 121 -17.36 -8.07 0.68
N ASP A 122 -16.41 -8.87 0.17
CA ASP A 122 -16.61 -10.31 0.00
C ASP A 122 -16.18 -11.11 1.24
N VAL A 123 -15.44 -10.50 2.16
CA VAL A 123 -14.85 -11.21 3.31
C VAL A 123 -15.41 -10.80 4.67
N GLY A 124 -16.18 -9.71 4.75
CA GLY A 124 -16.86 -9.32 5.98
C GLY A 124 -17.51 -7.95 5.94
N ARG A 125 -17.99 -7.48 7.09
CA ARG A 125 -18.72 -6.22 7.29
C ARG A 125 -18.06 -5.42 8.42
N PRO A 126 -16.96 -4.71 8.14
CA PRO A 126 -16.32 -3.88 9.15
C PRO A 126 -17.22 -2.70 9.54
N ARG A 127 -17.15 -2.29 10.80
CA ARG A 127 -17.84 -1.10 11.31
C ARG A 127 -17.35 0.19 10.63
N ALA A 128 -16.05 0.24 10.35
CA ALA A 128 -15.41 1.35 9.66
C ALA A 128 -14.19 0.86 8.88
N VAL A 129 -13.91 1.52 7.76
CA VAL A 129 -12.69 1.30 6.97
C VAL A 129 -11.92 2.61 6.90
N GLN A 130 -10.63 2.53 7.21
CA GLN A 130 -9.68 3.63 7.14
C GLN A 130 -8.49 3.24 6.26
N LEU A 131 -7.70 4.23 5.84
CA LEU A 131 -6.53 4.00 4.97
C LEU A 131 -5.27 4.64 5.53
N ALA A 132 -4.23 3.83 5.72
CA ALA A 132 -2.87 4.26 5.98
C ALA A 132 -2.00 4.08 4.73
N THR A 133 -1.19 5.07 4.39
CA THR A 133 -0.19 4.97 3.32
C THR A 133 1.14 5.54 3.77
N LEU A 134 2.25 4.92 3.36
CA LEU A 134 3.58 5.50 3.61
C LEU A 134 3.77 6.78 2.79
N VAL A 135 3.36 6.79 1.52
CA VAL A 135 3.45 7.95 0.65
C VAL A 135 2.11 8.29 0.03
N ASP A 136 1.74 9.56 0.04
CA ASP A 136 0.69 10.09 -0.82
C ASP A 136 1.33 10.96 -1.90
N ARG A 137 1.16 10.56 -3.17
CA ARG A 137 1.75 11.28 -4.30
C ARG A 137 0.75 12.11 -5.13
N GLY A 138 -0.49 12.23 -4.66
CA GLY A 138 -1.56 12.96 -5.34
C GLY A 138 -2.10 12.27 -6.60
N HIS A 139 -2.63 13.07 -7.53
CA HIS A 139 -3.21 12.63 -8.83
C HIS A 139 -4.37 11.65 -8.72
N ARG A 140 -5.28 11.91 -7.78
CA ARG A 140 -6.50 11.12 -7.60
C ARG A 140 -7.34 11.09 -8.87
N GLU A 141 -7.84 9.91 -9.19
CA GLU A 141 -8.87 9.68 -10.19
C GLU A 141 -10.19 9.23 -9.54
N LEU A 142 -10.13 8.83 -8.28
CA LEU A 142 -11.26 8.48 -7.44
C LEU A 142 -11.27 9.37 -6.18
N PRO A 143 -12.44 9.65 -5.58
CA PRO A 143 -12.57 10.48 -4.38
C PRO A 143 -12.10 9.76 -3.10
N ILE A 144 -10.89 9.18 -3.15
CA ILE A 144 -10.29 8.39 -2.07
C ILE A 144 -9.14 9.20 -1.46
N ARG A 145 -9.15 9.30 -0.13
CA ARG A 145 -8.09 9.93 0.65
C ARG A 145 -7.60 8.95 1.72
N ALA A 146 -6.32 9.07 2.08
CA ALA A 146 -5.79 8.38 3.24
C ALA A 146 -6.15 9.13 4.51
N ASP A 147 -6.41 8.37 5.56
CA ASP A 147 -6.58 8.83 6.92
C ASP A 147 -5.24 9.11 7.58
N TYR A 148 -4.23 8.31 7.23
CA TYR A 148 -2.88 8.38 7.79
C TYR A 148 -1.86 8.41 6.66
N VAL A 149 -0.98 9.41 6.67
CA VAL A 149 0.01 9.61 5.61
C VAL A 149 1.40 9.78 6.20
N GLY A 150 2.34 8.92 5.80
CA GLY A 150 3.74 9.02 6.18
C GLY A 150 4.42 10.25 5.57
N LYS A 151 4.24 10.48 4.27
CA LYS A 151 4.70 11.70 3.59
C LYS A 151 3.82 12.07 2.41
N ASN A 152 3.39 13.33 2.39
CA ASN A 152 2.85 13.95 1.17
C ASN A 152 4.03 14.32 0.27
N LEU A 153 4.04 13.77 -0.94
CA LEU A 153 5.10 13.98 -1.92
C LEU A 153 4.49 14.51 -3.23
N PRO A 154 4.50 15.83 -3.46
CA PRO A 154 4.11 16.38 -4.76
C PRO A 154 4.97 15.77 -5.87
N THR A 155 4.32 15.24 -6.91
CA THR A 155 4.99 14.63 -8.07
C THR A 155 4.37 15.12 -9.36
N ALA A 156 5.10 15.05 -10.47
CA ALA A 156 4.50 15.10 -11.81
C ALA A 156 3.87 13.74 -12.15
N LYS A 157 2.83 13.73 -13.01
CA LYS A 157 2.21 12.48 -13.50
C LYS A 157 3.20 11.54 -14.19
N SER A 158 4.23 12.10 -14.82
CA SER A 158 5.29 11.33 -15.49
C SER A 158 6.26 10.68 -14.52
N GLU A 159 6.34 11.12 -13.27
CA GLU A 159 7.26 10.54 -12.28
C GLU A 159 6.67 9.25 -11.69
N GLN A 160 7.55 8.42 -11.15
CA GLN A 160 7.20 7.20 -10.43
C GLN A 160 7.83 7.21 -9.04
N VAL A 161 7.04 6.75 -8.07
CA VAL A 161 7.49 6.50 -6.69
C VAL A 161 7.68 5.00 -6.55
N LYS A 162 8.84 4.59 -6.04
CA LYS A 162 9.12 3.20 -5.70
C LYS A 162 9.55 3.10 -4.26
N VAL A 163 8.80 2.34 -3.48
CA VAL A 163 9.15 1.99 -2.10
C VAL A 163 10.04 0.74 -2.15
N HIS A 164 11.08 0.74 -1.34
CA HIS A 164 11.92 -0.40 -1.01
C HIS A 164 11.81 -0.63 0.48
N LEU A 165 11.58 -1.89 0.87
CA LEU A 165 11.54 -2.32 2.26
C LEU A 165 12.55 -3.44 2.47
N THR A 166 13.23 -3.44 3.61
CA THR A 166 14.32 -4.37 3.93
C THR A 166 13.93 -5.84 3.75
N GLU A 167 12.70 -6.21 4.10
CA GLU A 167 12.16 -7.57 4.02
C GLU A 167 12.00 -8.09 2.59
N ILE A 168 11.90 -7.19 1.60
CA ILE A 168 11.64 -7.54 0.20
C ILE A 168 12.82 -7.15 -0.70
N ASP A 169 13.46 -6.02 -0.38
CA ASP A 169 14.41 -5.31 -1.24
C ASP A 169 15.81 -5.17 -0.63
N GLY A 170 16.02 -5.65 0.60
CA GLY A 170 17.30 -5.58 1.31
C GLY A 170 17.66 -4.18 1.84
N ARG A 171 16.82 -3.16 1.65
CA ARG A 171 16.97 -1.83 2.23
C ARG A 171 15.64 -1.10 2.35
N ASP A 172 15.59 -0.15 3.27
CA ASP A 172 14.49 0.82 3.38
C ASP A 172 14.84 2.10 2.60
N ALA A 173 14.02 2.42 1.60
CA ALA A 173 14.11 3.69 0.88
C ALA A 173 12.83 3.98 0.09
N VAL A 174 12.51 5.25 -0.09
CA VAL A 174 11.55 5.68 -1.11
C VAL A 174 12.31 6.43 -2.19
N LEU A 175 12.13 6.01 -3.44
CA LEU A 175 12.77 6.61 -4.61
C LEU A 175 11.73 7.31 -5.48
N LEU A 176 12.11 8.47 -6.02
CA LEU A 176 11.37 9.20 -7.05
C LEU A 176 12.21 9.24 -8.33
N PHE A 177 11.62 8.91 -9.47
CA PHE A 177 12.32 8.93 -10.75
C PHE A 177 11.38 9.17 -11.92
N LYS A 178 11.93 9.65 -13.05
CA LYS A 178 11.21 9.73 -14.31
C LYS A 178 11.61 8.54 -15.20
N PRO A 179 10.70 7.59 -15.48
CA PRO A 179 10.98 6.47 -16.35
C PRO A 179 11.31 6.96 -17.77
N GLY A 180 12.25 6.27 -18.42
CA GLY A 180 12.51 6.47 -19.86
C GLY A 180 11.33 5.98 -20.72
N PRO A 181 11.32 6.32 -22.02
CA PRO A 181 10.33 5.78 -22.95
C PRO A 181 10.40 4.24 -22.94
N LYS A 182 9.26 3.57 -22.80
CA LYS A 182 9.18 2.11 -22.95
C LYS A 182 9.57 1.76 -24.38
N GLN A 183 10.68 1.06 -24.61
CA GLN A 183 10.92 0.42 -25.90
C GLN A 183 9.80 -0.61 -26.12
N ARG A 184 9.08 -0.50 -27.23
CA ARG A 184 8.13 -1.54 -27.64
C ARG A 184 8.95 -2.80 -27.94
N PRO A 185 8.49 -4.01 -27.57
CA PRO A 185 9.12 -5.23 -28.07
C PRO A 185 9.13 -5.15 -29.59
N GLY A 186 10.30 -5.34 -30.19
CA GLY A 186 10.49 -5.25 -31.63
C GLY A 186 9.46 -6.13 -32.35
N ALA A 187 8.78 -5.55 -33.34
CA ALA A 187 8.14 -6.35 -34.36
C ALA A 187 9.26 -7.20 -34.96
N ALA A 188 9.18 -8.51 -34.80
CA ALA A 188 10.06 -9.42 -35.51
C ALA A 188 9.89 -9.11 -37.00
N GLU A 189 10.95 -8.63 -37.61
CA GLU A 189 11.05 -8.49 -39.06
C GLU A 189 10.80 -9.88 -39.65
N GLY A 190 9.72 -10.00 -40.42
CA GLY A 190 9.51 -11.15 -41.27
C GLY A 190 10.63 -11.18 -42.29
N SER A 191 11.54 -12.13 -42.15
CA SER A 191 12.38 -12.57 -43.24
C SER A 191 11.51 -13.36 -44.22
N GLU A 192 11.01 -12.68 -45.24
CA GLU A 192 10.84 -13.32 -46.55
C GLU A 192 12.25 -13.72 -47.05
N GLY A 193 12.38 -14.96 -47.52
CA GLY A 193 13.61 -15.53 -48.05
C GLY A 193 13.51 -17.04 -48.18
#